data_AF-A0A356GIK7-F1
#
_entry.id   AF-A0A356GIK7-F1
#
_cell.length_a   1.000
_cell.length_b   1.000
_cell.length_c   1.000
_cell.angle_alpha   90.00
_cell.angle_beta   90.00
_cell.angle_gamma   90.00
#
_symmetry.space_group_name_H-M   'P 1'
#
loop_
_entity.id
_entity.type
_entity.pdbx_description
1 polymer ?
#
loop_
_entity_poly.entity_id
_entity_poly.type
_entity_poly.pdbx_seq_one_letter_code
_entity_poly.pdbx_strand_id
1 'polypeptide(L)'
;MNKKTLIILSIFVLFLTTIVFIGINNSKDTSLFERHNLSNKSVEEIVSYLEQRLDEDDKFFAGIYGDKLVLGDDKEQIELALPNGLFYLSIAPYINQTHPCTNHNLVTCRGELKNQVFQIEIIDLETNTVISKRDISSSANGFAGIWLPANKNLSIKVTYNSLSTTTDISTYSTSNTCLTKMKLV
;
A
#
# COMPACT_ATOMS: atom_id res chain seq x y z
N MET A 1 -59.69 64.65 6.70
CA MET A 1 -60.01 65.35 7.96
C MET A 1 -60.88 64.41 8.81
N ASN A 2 -60.46 64.12 10.04
CA ASN A 2 -61.15 63.41 11.16
C ASN A 2 -61.35 61.89 11.02
N LYS A 3 -60.45 61.03 11.55
CA LYS A 3 -60.35 60.53 12.95
C LYS A 3 -61.65 59.97 13.53
N LYS A 4 -61.71 58.65 13.78
CA LYS A 4 -61.53 58.06 15.12
C LYS A 4 -61.50 56.52 15.08
N THR A 5 -60.63 56.01 15.93
CA THR A 5 -60.23 54.65 16.27
C THR A 5 -61.36 53.81 16.86
N LEU A 6 -61.36 52.50 16.59
CA LEU A 6 -61.78 51.52 17.60
C LEU A 6 -60.82 50.33 17.60
N ILE A 7 -60.18 50.16 18.75
CA ILE A 7 -59.28 49.06 19.12
C ILE A 7 -60.15 47.92 19.64
N ILE A 8 -60.02 46.72 19.07
CA ILE A 8 -60.29 45.49 19.83
C ILE A 8 -59.08 44.58 19.74
N LEU A 9 -58.56 44.34 20.92
CA LEU A 9 -57.42 43.56 21.34
C LEU A 9 -57.77 42.07 21.22
N SER A 10 -57.07 41.32 20.37
CA SER A 10 -56.99 39.86 20.50
C SER A 10 -55.53 39.46 20.39
N ILE A 11 -54.85 39.59 21.52
CA ILE A 11 -53.61 38.91 21.85
C ILE A 11 -53.93 37.42 21.83
N PHE A 12 -53.45 36.68 20.82
CA PHE A 12 -53.22 35.25 20.98
C PHE A 12 -51.73 34.98 20.81
N VAL A 13 -51.24 34.32 21.84
CA VAL A 13 -49.85 34.08 22.19
C VAL A 13 -49.15 33.22 21.12
N LEU A 14 -48.06 33.76 20.61
CA LEU A 14 -46.76 33.11 20.39
C LEU A 14 -46.75 31.56 20.35
N PHE A 15 -46.61 30.99 19.16
CA PHE A 15 -45.69 29.86 18.97
C PHE A 15 -44.84 30.14 17.73
N LEU A 16 -43.72 30.81 17.98
CA LEU A 16 -42.61 30.94 17.06
C LEU A 16 -41.99 29.54 16.95
N THR A 17 -42.49 28.70 16.05
CA THR A 17 -41.76 27.48 15.68
C THR A 17 -40.65 27.87 14.73
N THR A 18 -39.57 28.41 15.29
CA THR A 18 -38.25 28.35 14.65
C THR A 18 -37.94 26.87 14.47
N ILE A 19 -38.23 26.33 13.29
CA ILE A 19 -37.71 25.03 12.88
C ILE A 19 -36.21 25.24 12.72
N VAL A 20 -35.49 24.85 13.78
CA VAL A 20 -34.04 24.73 13.78
C VAL A 20 -33.71 23.65 12.75
N PHE A 21 -33.25 24.09 11.58
CA PHE A 21 -32.53 23.22 10.67
C PHE A 21 -31.10 23.04 11.21
N ILE A 22 -30.51 21.91 10.86
CA ILE A 22 -29.08 21.55 10.99
C ILE A 22 -28.74 20.78 12.27
N GLY A 23 -28.91 19.47 12.11
CA GLY A 23 -28.19 18.44 12.85
C GLY A 23 -28.05 17.18 12.00
N ILE A 24 -27.79 17.31 10.68
CA ILE A 24 -27.21 16.18 9.96
C ILE A 24 -25.80 16.06 10.51
N ASN A 25 -25.60 15.15 11.46
CA ASN A 25 -24.27 14.63 11.75
C ASN A 25 -23.80 13.87 10.50
N ASN A 26 -23.35 14.62 9.49
CA ASN A 26 -22.44 14.11 8.49
C ASN A 26 -21.11 13.98 9.21
N SER A 27 -20.93 12.93 9.99
CA SER A 27 -19.60 12.35 10.12
C SER A 27 -19.19 12.00 8.70
N LYS A 28 -18.45 12.89 8.04
CA LYS A 28 -17.74 12.57 6.80
C LYS A 28 -16.82 11.43 7.19
N ASP A 29 -17.28 10.20 7.00
CA ASP A 29 -16.40 9.06 7.05
C ASP A 29 -15.47 9.20 5.86
N THR A 30 -14.35 9.85 6.13
CA THR A 30 -13.28 10.17 5.20
C THR A 30 -12.72 8.83 4.77
N SER A 31 -12.73 8.48 3.48
CA SER A 31 -12.37 7.13 3.02
C SER A 31 -10.97 6.70 3.47
N LEU A 32 -10.69 5.38 3.56
CA LEU A 32 -9.35 4.85 3.83
C LEU A 32 -8.26 5.56 3.01
N PHE A 33 -8.53 5.81 1.73
CA PHE A 33 -7.58 6.48 0.84
C PHE A 33 -7.25 7.91 1.29
N GLU A 34 -8.23 8.67 1.74
CA GLU A 34 -8.01 10.03 2.23
C GLU A 34 -7.29 10.02 3.59
N ARG A 35 -7.64 9.10 4.50
CA ARG A 35 -7.01 8.99 5.83
C ARG A 35 -5.52 8.69 5.74
N HIS A 36 -5.12 7.84 4.78
CA HIS A 36 -3.73 7.38 4.63
C HIS A 36 -2.98 8.06 3.47
N ASN A 37 -3.50 9.18 2.95
CA ASN A 37 -2.89 9.96 1.86
C ASN A 37 -2.66 9.16 0.55
N LEU A 38 -3.55 8.23 0.26
CA LEU A 38 -3.51 7.34 -0.92
C LEU A 38 -4.46 7.79 -2.04
N SER A 39 -5.26 8.83 -1.83
CA SER A 39 -6.21 9.33 -2.83
C SER A 39 -5.51 9.68 -4.15
N ASN A 40 -6.15 9.31 -5.27
CA ASN A 40 -5.69 9.54 -6.65
C ASN A 40 -4.35 8.87 -7.02
N LYS A 41 -3.88 7.90 -6.24
CA LYS A 41 -2.70 7.09 -6.59
C LYS A 41 -3.11 5.81 -7.32
N SER A 42 -2.32 5.40 -8.30
CA SER A 42 -2.37 4.05 -8.86
C SER A 42 -1.89 3.01 -7.83
N VAL A 43 -2.15 1.73 -8.07
CA VAL A 43 -1.63 0.64 -7.20
C VAL A 43 -0.10 0.68 -7.10
N GLU A 44 0.59 0.97 -8.21
CA GLU A 44 2.05 1.08 -8.23
C GLU A 44 2.54 2.27 -7.38
N GLU A 45 1.86 3.40 -7.47
CA GLU A 45 2.16 4.58 -6.67
C GLU A 45 1.87 4.37 -5.18
N ILE A 46 0.81 3.63 -4.83
CA ILE A 46 0.51 3.25 -3.44
C ILE A 46 1.61 2.35 -2.89
N VAL A 47 1.97 1.30 -3.60
CA VAL A 47 3.02 0.36 -3.18
C VAL A 47 4.35 1.08 -2.98
N SER A 48 4.75 1.91 -3.95
CA SER A 48 5.99 2.69 -3.87
C SER A 48 5.97 3.70 -2.72
N TYR A 49 4.84 4.37 -2.50
CA TYR A 49 4.67 5.31 -1.40
C TYR A 49 4.79 4.63 -0.03
N LEU A 50 4.15 3.47 0.15
CA LEU A 50 4.16 2.74 1.41
C LEU A 50 5.50 2.07 1.72
N GLU A 51 6.20 1.51 0.73
CA GLU A 51 7.53 0.90 0.97
C GLU A 51 8.58 1.88 1.52
N GLN A 52 8.43 3.17 1.22
CA GLN A 52 9.36 4.21 1.64
C GLN A 52 9.08 4.73 3.06
N ARG A 53 7.94 4.38 3.64
CA ARG A 53 7.45 4.90 4.92
C ARG A 53 7.69 3.93 6.06
N LEU A 54 7.89 4.49 7.25
CA LEU A 54 8.15 3.75 8.49
C LEU A 54 7.32 4.26 9.67
N ASP A 55 6.47 5.24 9.41
CA ASP A 55 5.73 6.08 10.37
C ASP A 55 4.22 5.86 10.29
N GLU A 56 3.77 4.77 9.66
CA GLU A 56 2.33 4.46 9.60
C GLU A 56 1.78 4.04 10.96
N ASP A 57 0.48 4.29 11.15
CA ASP A 57 -0.26 3.89 12.35
C ASP A 57 -0.24 2.36 12.53
N ASP A 58 -0.08 1.88 13.76
CA ASP A 58 -0.05 0.45 14.09
C ASP A 58 -1.35 -0.30 13.70
N LYS A 59 -2.45 0.43 13.54
CA LYS A 59 -3.74 -0.10 13.08
C LYS A 59 -3.82 -0.20 11.56
N PHE A 60 -2.95 0.49 10.82
CA PHE A 60 -2.94 0.44 9.37
C PHE A 60 -2.22 -0.81 8.87
N PHE A 61 -2.85 -1.49 7.93
CA PHE A 61 -2.34 -2.69 7.28
C PHE A 61 -2.27 -2.46 5.77
N ALA A 62 -1.13 -2.82 5.19
CA ALA A 62 -0.99 -2.93 3.74
C ALA A 62 -0.18 -4.18 3.39
N GLY A 63 -0.85 -5.17 2.80
CA GLY A 63 -0.26 -6.43 2.36
C GLY A 63 -0.42 -6.61 0.86
N ILE A 64 0.66 -6.98 0.17
CA ILE A 64 0.62 -7.28 -1.26
C ILE A 64 0.73 -8.78 -1.49
N TYR A 65 -0.17 -9.31 -2.31
CA TYR A 65 -0.32 -10.72 -2.67
C TYR A 65 -0.15 -10.89 -4.18
N GLY A 66 -0.11 -12.13 -4.68
CA GLY A 66 0.23 -12.39 -6.09
C GLY A 66 -0.74 -11.77 -7.11
N ASP A 67 -1.97 -11.45 -6.73
CA ASP A 67 -3.01 -10.88 -7.59
C ASP A 67 -3.68 -9.61 -7.05
N LYS A 68 -3.37 -9.20 -5.81
CA LYS A 68 -4.00 -8.04 -5.17
C LYS A 68 -3.14 -7.34 -4.14
N LEU A 69 -3.43 -6.06 -3.96
CA LEU A 69 -3.04 -5.26 -2.80
C LEU A 69 -4.23 -5.19 -1.84
N VAL A 70 -4.01 -5.49 -0.57
CA VAL A 70 -5.00 -5.40 0.50
C VAL A 70 -4.60 -4.25 1.42
N LEU A 71 -5.49 -3.29 1.59
CA LEU A 71 -5.33 -2.17 2.51
C LEU A 71 -6.42 -2.25 3.58
N GLY A 72 -6.10 -1.92 4.82
CA GLY A 72 -7.10 -1.90 5.89
C GLY A 72 -6.67 -1.07 7.09
N ASP A 73 -7.66 -0.64 7.87
CA ASP A 73 -7.47 -0.06 9.20
C ASP A 73 -8.56 -0.54 10.18
N ASP A 74 -8.76 0.17 11.30
CA ASP A 74 -9.76 -0.20 12.31
C ASP A 74 -11.21 -0.01 11.87
N LYS A 75 -11.46 0.56 10.68
CA LYS A 75 -12.81 0.81 10.15
C LYS A 75 -13.17 -0.08 8.99
N GLU A 76 -12.28 -0.22 8.02
CA GLU A 76 -12.58 -0.88 6.76
C GLU A 76 -11.36 -1.60 6.18
N GLN A 77 -11.63 -2.54 5.27
CA GLN A 77 -10.62 -3.23 4.48
C GLN A 77 -11.05 -3.22 3.01
N ILE A 78 -10.10 -2.96 2.13
CA ILE A 78 -10.30 -2.91 0.68
C ILE A 78 -9.27 -3.77 -0.04
N GLU A 79 -9.68 -4.29 -1.19
CA GLU A 79 -8.81 -5.05 -2.09
C GLU A 79 -8.71 -4.35 -3.44
N LEU A 80 -7.49 -4.22 -3.95
CA LEU A 80 -7.18 -3.61 -5.23
C LEU A 80 -6.47 -4.66 -6.10
N ALA A 81 -6.99 -4.91 -7.30
CA ALA A 81 -6.32 -5.77 -8.26
C ALA A 81 -4.96 -5.18 -8.64
N LEU A 82 -3.94 -6.03 -8.80
CA LEU A 82 -2.66 -5.59 -9.37
C LEU A 82 -2.83 -5.19 -10.84
N PRO A 83 -1.91 -4.36 -11.39
CA PRO A 83 -1.92 -4.06 -12.81
C PRO A 83 -1.86 -5.35 -13.66
N ASN A 84 -2.59 -5.35 -14.77
CA ASN A 84 -2.70 -6.52 -15.64
C ASN A 84 -1.33 -7.02 -16.11
N GLY A 85 -1.08 -8.32 -15.94
CA GLY A 85 0.16 -8.97 -16.38
C GLY A 85 1.37 -8.70 -15.51
N LEU A 86 1.21 -7.99 -14.39
CA LEU A 86 2.29 -7.70 -13.45
C LEU A 86 2.13 -8.46 -12.13
N PHE A 87 3.28 -8.81 -11.56
CA PHE A 87 3.44 -9.41 -10.24
C PHE A 87 4.43 -8.56 -9.44
N TYR A 88 4.13 -8.27 -8.19
CA TYR A 88 5.04 -7.53 -7.32
C TYR A 88 5.85 -8.47 -6.43
N LEU A 89 7.18 -8.39 -6.53
CA LEU A 89 8.09 -9.06 -5.62
C LEU A 89 8.87 -8.02 -4.82
N SER A 90 8.82 -8.14 -3.50
CA SER A 90 9.66 -7.36 -2.59
C SER A 90 10.75 -8.26 -2.01
N ILE A 91 12.01 -7.92 -2.27
CA ILE A 91 13.18 -8.69 -1.82
C ILE A 91 13.89 -7.99 -0.67
N ALA A 92 14.41 -8.75 0.30
CA ALA A 92 15.30 -8.24 1.35
C ALA A 92 16.52 -9.16 1.51
N PRO A 93 17.57 -8.96 0.71
CA PRO A 93 18.85 -9.63 0.87
C PRO A 93 19.47 -9.35 2.24
N TYR A 94 20.23 -10.30 2.76
CA TYR A 94 20.86 -10.18 4.08
C TYR A 94 22.24 -10.85 4.15
N ILE A 95 23.05 -10.43 5.11
CA ILE A 95 24.36 -10.99 5.43
C ILE A 95 24.27 -11.78 6.76
N ASN A 96 23.74 -11.17 7.83
CA ASN A 96 23.78 -11.80 9.16
C ASN A 96 22.44 -12.40 9.57
N GLN A 97 21.34 -11.64 9.44
CA GLN A 97 20.04 -12.03 9.97
C GLN A 97 18.88 -11.81 8.98
N THR A 98 17.88 -12.68 9.08
CA THR A 98 16.64 -12.61 8.31
C THR A 98 15.45 -13.03 9.17
N HIS A 99 14.25 -12.93 8.61
CA HIS A 99 13.00 -13.39 9.20
C HIS A 99 12.15 -14.12 8.15
N PRO A 100 11.30 -15.07 8.55
CA PRO A 100 10.37 -15.69 7.62
C PRO A 100 9.34 -14.67 7.14
N CYS A 101 9.04 -14.68 5.85
CA CYS A 101 8.05 -13.82 5.23
C CYS A 101 7.46 -14.53 4.00
N THR A 102 6.14 -14.48 3.84
CA THR A 102 5.43 -15.14 2.74
C THR A 102 4.84 -14.09 1.81
N ASN A 103 3.93 -13.26 2.35
CA ASN A 103 3.37 -12.11 1.66
C ASN A 103 3.97 -10.85 2.26
N HIS A 104 4.36 -9.91 1.39
CA HIS A 104 5.05 -8.72 1.85
C HIS A 104 4.05 -7.78 2.51
N ASN A 105 4.36 -7.38 3.75
CA ASN A 105 3.66 -6.33 4.45
C ASN A 105 4.45 -5.03 4.30
N LEU A 106 3.90 -4.10 3.53
CA LEU A 106 4.53 -2.83 3.18
C LEU A 106 4.76 -1.95 4.41
N VAL A 107 3.97 -2.14 5.47
CA VAL A 107 4.01 -1.35 6.70
C VAL A 107 4.99 -1.91 7.72
N THR A 108 5.03 -3.23 7.93
CA THR A 108 5.71 -3.82 9.10
C THR A 108 6.97 -4.63 8.80
N CYS A 109 7.17 -5.12 7.58
CA CYS A 109 8.36 -5.90 7.25
C CYS A 109 9.64 -5.05 7.32
N ARG A 110 10.71 -5.59 7.93
CA ARG A 110 12.00 -4.90 8.08
C ARG A 110 13.17 -5.79 7.67
N GLY A 111 13.92 -5.35 6.65
CA GLY A 111 15.15 -5.96 6.17
C GLY A 111 16.40 -5.42 6.89
N GLU A 112 17.48 -6.19 6.82
CA GLU A 112 18.79 -5.83 7.41
C GLU A 112 19.46 -4.68 6.63
N LEU A 113 19.49 -4.79 5.30
CA LEU A 113 20.24 -3.89 4.43
C LEU A 113 19.36 -2.75 3.91
N LYS A 114 19.35 -1.64 4.65
CA LYS A 114 18.54 -0.44 4.34
C LYS A 114 19.30 0.55 3.47
N ASN A 115 18.62 1.18 2.51
CA ASN A 115 19.20 2.19 1.62
C ASN A 115 20.48 1.72 0.92
N GLN A 116 20.52 0.44 0.53
CA GLN A 116 21.64 -0.16 -0.17
C GLN A 116 21.31 -0.38 -1.64
N VAL A 117 22.33 -0.31 -2.50
CA VAL A 117 22.20 -0.60 -3.93
C VAL A 117 22.62 -2.05 -4.20
N PHE A 118 21.80 -2.76 -4.96
CA PHE A 118 22.02 -4.13 -5.39
C PHE A 118 21.97 -4.22 -6.91
N GLN A 119 22.85 -5.00 -7.50
CA GLN A 119 22.66 -5.42 -8.89
C GLN A 119 21.75 -6.65 -8.91
N ILE A 120 20.73 -6.62 -9.76
CA ILE A 120 19.88 -7.79 -10.03
C ILE A 120 20.09 -8.28 -11.46
N GLU A 121 19.96 -9.60 -11.62
CA GLU A 121 19.80 -10.26 -12.91
C GLU A 121 18.64 -11.25 -12.78
N ILE A 122 17.64 -11.11 -13.64
CA ILE A 122 16.42 -11.90 -13.64
C ILE A 122 16.32 -12.65 -14.97
N ILE A 123 16.22 -13.97 -14.88
CA ILE A 123 16.17 -14.87 -16.03
C ILE A 123 14.84 -15.60 -16.05
N ASP A 124 14.18 -15.64 -17.20
CA ASP A 124 13.03 -16.51 -17.45
C ASP A 124 13.52 -17.96 -17.61
N LEU A 125 13.08 -18.86 -16.73
CA LEU A 125 13.56 -20.25 -16.70
C LEU A 125 13.03 -21.11 -17.86
N GLU A 126 11.93 -20.72 -18.49
CA GLU A 126 11.34 -21.47 -19.60
C GLU A 126 12.04 -21.15 -20.93
N THR A 127 12.39 -19.88 -21.12
CA THR A 127 13.01 -19.38 -22.37
C THR A 127 14.51 -19.18 -22.25
N ASN A 128 15.06 -19.21 -21.03
CA ASN A 128 16.45 -18.90 -20.72
C ASN A 128 16.88 -17.48 -21.17
N THR A 129 15.96 -16.52 -21.10
CA THR A 129 16.19 -15.13 -21.52
C THR A 129 16.32 -14.19 -20.31
N VAL A 130 17.14 -13.15 -20.44
CA VAL A 130 17.29 -12.12 -19.40
C VAL A 130 16.10 -11.16 -19.48
N ILE A 131 15.26 -11.12 -18.45
CA ILE A 131 14.13 -10.19 -18.32
C ILE A 131 14.61 -8.82 -17.86
N SER A 132 15.53 -8.79 -16.91
CA SER A 132 16.03 -7.55 -16.34
C SER A 132 17.44 -7.74 -15.82
N LYS A 133 18.32 -6.77 -16.10
CA LYS A 133 19.65 -6.67 -15.48
C LYS A 133 19.94 -5.21 -15.21
N ARG A 134 19.87 -4.81 -13.94
CA ARG A 134 19.97 -3.40 -13.53
C ARG A 134 20.27 -3.29 -12.04
N ASP A 135 20.56 -2.07 -11.61
CA ASP A 135 20.66 -1.76 -10.19
C ASP A 135 19.27 -1.44 -9.62
N ILE A 136 19.06 -1.84 -8.37
CA ILE A 136 17.90 -1.48 -7.54
C ILE A 136 18.37 -1.02 -6.18
N SER A 137 17.57 -0.18 -5.52
CA SER A 137 17.86 0.27 -4.15
C SER A 137 16.84 -0.30 -3.18
N SER A 138 17.29 -0.77 -2.02
CA SER A 138 16.37 -1.01 -0.91
C SER A 138 15.93 0.30 -0.28
N SER A 139 14.68 0.36 0.14
CA SER A 139 14.08 1.47 0.86
C SER A 139 14.56 1.51 2.32
N ALA A 140 14.08 2.49 3.09
CA ALA A 140 14.39 2.64 4.51
C ALA A 140 13.92 1.44 5.35
N ASN A 141 12.93 0.68 4.88
CA ASN A 141 12.48 -0.57 5.48
C ASN A 141 13.42 -1.76 5.18
N GLY A 142 14.42 -1.61 4.31
CA GLY A 142 15.37 -2.66 3.94
C GLY A 142 14.88 -3.63 2.85
N PHE A 143 13.74 -3.35 2.24
CA PHE A 143 13.20 -4.09 1.10
C PHE A 143 13.40 -3.33 -0.21
N ALA A 144 13.54 -4.07 -1.30
CA ALA A 144 13.57 -3.52 -2.66
C ALA A 144 12.46 -4.17 -3.50
N GLY A 145 11.49 -3.34 -3.92
CA GLY A 145 10.39 -3.73 -4.77
C GLY A 145 10.73 -3.85 -6.26
N ILE A 146 10.18 -4.87 -6.92
CA ILE A 146 10.31 -5.10 -8.36
C ILE A 146 8.97 -5.56 -8.94
N TRP A 147 8.51 -4.88 -9.99
CA TRP A 147 7.41 -5.35 -10.83
C TRP A 147 7.95 -6.32 -11.90
N LEU A 148 7.36 -7.51 -11.98
CA LEU A 148 7.77 -8.61 -12.83
C LEU A 148 6.60 -9.05 -13.74
N PRO A 149 6.87 -9.67 -14.89
CA PRO A 149 5.83 -10.34 -15.66
C PRO A 149 5.18 -11.45 -14.82
N ALA A 150 3.85 -11.47 -14.77
CA ALA A 150 3.10 -12.51 -14.09
C ALA A 150 3.14 -13.85 -14.86
N ASN A 151 2.81 -14.93 -14.16
CA ASN A 151 2.71 -16.30 -14.69
C ASN A 151 4.02 -16.86 -15.26
N LYS A 152 5.13 -16.59 -14.59
CA LYS A 152 6.48 -17.03 -14.96
C LYS A 152 7.18 -17.77 -13.84
N ASN A 153 8.08 -18.68 -14.21
CA ASN A 153 9.14 -19.21 -13.36
C ASN A 153 10.43 -18.45 -13.66
N LEU A 154 11.03 -17.82 -12.66
CA LEU A 154 12.16 -16.90 -12.83
C LEU A 154 13.31 -17.29 -11.90
N SER A 155 14.54 -17.07 -12.34
CA SER A 155 15.71 -17.07 -11.46
C SER A 155 16.14 -15.63 -11.19
N ILE A 156 16.32 -15.28 -9.92
CA ILE A 156 16.78 -13.95 -9.51
C ILE A 156 18.14 -14.11 -8.84
N LYS A 157 19.15 -13.50 -9.45
CA LYS A 157 20.46 -13.30 -8.85
C LYS A 157 20.56 -11.88 -8.30
N VAL A 158 21.03 -11.77 -7.07
CA VAL A 158 21.36 -10.50 -6.42
C VAL A 158 22.85 -10.46 -6.14
N THR A 159 23.49 -9.33 -6.44
CA THR A 159 24.90 -9.09 -6.15
C THR A 159 25.06 -7.79 -5.36
N TYR A 160 25.89 -7.86 -4.33
CA TYR A 160 26.23 -6.75 -3.44
C TYR A 160 27.72 -6.84 -3.08
N ASN A 161 28.52 -5.88 -3.56
CA ASN A 161 29.98 -5.94 -3.48
C ASN A 161 30.51 -7.26 -4.10
N SER A 162 31.28 -8.04 -3.34
CA SER A 162 31.78 -9.37 -3.76
C SER A 162 30.84 -10.52 -3.41
N LEU A 163 29.70 -10.25 -2.77
CA LEU A 163 28.76 -11.27 -2.31
C LEU A 163 27.61 -11.44 -3.30
N SER A 164 27.06 -12.64 -3.36
CA SER A 164 25.90 -12.90 -4.20
C SER A 164 24.98 -13.98 -3.65
N THR A 165 23.77 -14.04 -4.19
CA THR A 165 22.81 -15.10 -3.91
C THR A 165 21.89 -15.25 -5.10
N THR A 166 21.41 -16.46 -5.35
CA THR A 166 20.48 -16.78 -6.43
C THR A 166 19.32 -17.57 -5.87
N THR A 167 18.10 -17.26 -6.33
CA THR A 167 16.90 -17.97 -5.92
C THR A 167 15.93 -18.06 -7.08
N ASP A 168 15.35 -19.25 -7.26
CA ASP A 168 14.26 -19.45 -8.20
C ASP A 168 12.93 -19.14 -7.53
N ILE A 169 12.06 -18.44 -8.26
CA ILE A 169 10.75 -18.01 -7.82
C ILE A 169 9.70 -18.27 -8.90
N SER A 170 8.44 -18.14 -8.51
CA SER A 170 7.31 -18.08 -9.43
C SER A 170 6.52 -16.80 -9.21
N THR A 171 5.77 -16.38 -10.24
CA THR A 171 4.99 -15.12 -10.26
C THR A 171 3.51 -15.38 -10.57
N TYR A 172 2.97 -16.49 -10.05
CA TYR A 172 1.55 -16.82 -10.16
C TYR A 172 0.74 -16.13 -9.05
N SER A 173 -0.60 -16.12 -9.16
CA SER A 173 -1.47 -15.48 -8.16
C SER A 173 -1.30 -16.04 -6.74
N THR A 174 -0.87 -17.30 -6.61
CA THR A 174 -0.60 -17.97 -5.32
C THR A 174 0.86 -17.88 -4.88
N SER A 175 1.73 -17.24 -5.66
CA SER A 175 3.15 -17.11 -5.35
C SER A 175 3.41 -16.10 -4.24
N ASN A 176 4.44 -16.37 -3.45
CA ASN A 176 4.91 -15.48 -2.39
C ASN A 176 5.43 -14.16 -2.97
N THR A 177 5.01 -13.04 -2.40
CA THR A 177 5.46 -11.69 -2.79
C THR A 177 6.62 -11.18 -1.94
N CYS A 178 7.00 -11.88 -0.88
CA CYS A 178 8.07 -11.51 0.03
C CYS A 178 9.22 -12.51 -0.04
N LEU A 179 10.42 -12.04 -0.40
CA LEU A 179 11.59 -12.89 -0.52
C LEU A 179 12.73 -12.40 0.40
N THR A 180 12.83 -13.02 1.58
CA THR A 180 13.83 -12.70 2.62
C THR A 180 14.91 -13.78 2.76
N LYS A 181 14.71 -14.96 2.15
CA LYS A 181 15.65 -16.09 2.18
C LYS A 181 16.79 -15.92 1.16
N MET A 182 17.41 -14.74 1.16
CA MET A 182 18.46 -14.34 0.21
C MET A 182 19.74 -13.99 0.95
N LYS A 183 20.46 -15.02 1.44
CA LYS A 183 21.74 -14.81 2.13
C LYS A 183 22.84 -14.53 1.12
N LEU A 184 23.45 -13.36 1.23
CA LEU A 184 24.60 -12.94 0.45
C LEU A 184 25.86 -13.60 1.00
N VAL A 185 26.54 -14.38 0.15
CA VAL A 185 27.77 -15.11 0.47
C VAL A 185 28.80 -15.02 -0.65
#